data_AF-A0A972UYE6-F1
#
_entry.id   AF-A0A972UYE6-F1
#
_cell.length_a   1.000
_cell.length_b   1.000
_cell.length_c   1.000
_cell.angle_alpha   90.00
_cell.angle_beta   90.00
_cell.angle_gamma   90.00
#
_symmetry.space_group_name_H-M   'P 1'
#
loop_
_entity.id
_entity.type
_entity.pdbx_description
1 polymer ?
#
loop_
_entity_poly.entity_id
_entity_poly.type
_entity_poly.pdbx_seq_one_letter_code
_entity_poly.pdbx_strand_id
1 'polypeptide(L)'
;EQDHTKHIEAAQLGAWIAFDNFHEGRLERFVSLLKSMKEKGLLNKVLLSHDSGWFDPAKPEGGDFKGFMLIENLLIPELKENGFTQDNIDQILINNPTEVFTVKVRKI
;
A
#
# COMPACT_ATOMS: atom_id res chain seq x y z
N GLU A 1 4.07 12.92 6.69
CA GLU A 1 3.82 12.27 7.99
C GLU A 1 4.94 11.35 8.42
N GLN A 2 5.56 11.67 9.56
CA GLN A 2 6.40 10.76 10.35
C GLN A 2 5.61 10.07 11.48
N ASP A 3 4.40 10.57 11.79
CA ASP A 3 3.53 10.03 12.82
C ASP A 3 2.63 8.93 12.25
N HIS A 4 2.91 7.68 12.63
CA HIS A 4 2.14 6.51 12.21
C HIS A 4 0.86 6.31 13.05
N THR A 5 0.73 7.04 14.17
CA THR A 5 -0.34 6.84 15.16
C THR A 5 -1.71 7.08 14.56
N LYS A 6 -1.84 8.12 13.72
CA LYS A 6 -3.11 8.43 13.05
C LYS A 6 -3.57 7.35 12.08
N HIS A 7 -2.64 6.69 11.39
CA HIS A 7 -2.97 5.57 10.50
C HIS A 7 -3.52 4.37 11.29
N ILE A 8 -2.89 4.09 12.44
CA ILE A 8 -3.31 3.02 13.35
C ILE A 8 -4.70 3.34 13.93
N GLU A 9 -4.90 4.56 14.45
CA GLU A 9 -6.19 4.99 15.00
C GLU A 9 -7.32 4.89 13.98
N ALA A 10 -7.11 5.40 12.76
CA ALA A 10 -8.10 5.32 11.70
C ALA A 10 -8.42 3.86 11.31
N ALA A 11 -7.39 3.00 11.20
CA ALA A 11 -7.59 1.57 10.93
C ALA A 11 -8.37 0.86 12.04
N GLN A 12 -8.12 1.19 13.31
CA GLN A 12 -8.86 0.65 14.45
C GLN A 12 -10.33 1.08 14.45
N LEU A 13 -10.62 2.29 13.96
CA LEU A 13 -12.00 2.77 13.73
C LEU A 13 -12.65 2.15 12.49
N GLY A 14 -11.95 1.28 11.76
CA GLY A 14 -12.47 0.52 10.63
C GLY A 14 -12.18 1.12 9.26
N ALA A 15 -11.47 2.25 9.19
CA ALA A 15 -11.07 2.85 7.92
C ALA A 15 -10.04 1.99 7.18
N TRP A 16 -10.04 2.09 5.85
CA TRP A 16 -8.96 1.59 5.02
C TRP A 16 -7.85 2.64 4.92
N ILE A 17 -6.60 2.20 5.05
CA ILE A 17 -5.42 3.06 4.96
C ILE A 17 -4.69 2.75 3.66
N ALA A 18 -4.76 3.67 2.71
CA ALA A 18 -3.99 3.59 1.48
C ALA A 18 -2.61 4.23 1.68
N PHE A 19 -1.55 3.45 1.50
CA PHE A 19 -0.21 3.98 1.24
C PHE A 19 0.02 3.92 -0.27
N ASP A 20 -0.36 4.99 -0.94
CA ASP A 20 -0.58 5.02 -2.39
C ASP A 20 0.54 5.70 -3.18
N ASN A 21 1.56 6.26 -2.53
CA ASN A 21 2.66 6.98 -3.20
C ASN A 21 4.00 6.24 -3.03
N PHE A 22 4.05 4.97 -3.43
CA PHE A 22 5.28 4.18 -3.38
C PHE A 22 6.23 4.52 -4.53
N HIS A 23 7.51 4.72 -4.19
CA HIS A 23 8.63 4.81 -5.13
C HIS A 23 9.94 4.43 -4.40
N GLU A 24 11.02 4.22 -5.16
CA GLU A 24 12.32 3.74 -4.64
C GLU A 24 12.84 4.55 -3.43
N GLY A 25 12.82 5.89 -3.51
CA GLY A 25 13.22 6.77 -2.41
C GLY A 25 12.32 6.75 -1.16
N ARG A 26 11.30 5.89 -1.11
CA ARG A 26 10.42 5.69 0.06
C ARG A 26 10.43 4.25 0.59
N LEU A 27 11.33 3.39 0.11
CA LEU A 27 11.41 1.98 0.51
C LEU A 27 11.39 1.80 2.03
N GLU A 28 12.37 2.37 2.72
CA GLU A 28 12.50 2.25 4.19
C GLU A 28 11.25 2.75 4.93
N ARG A 29 10.66 3.84 4.45
CA ARG A 29 9.43 4.40 5.04
C ARG A 29 8.26 3.44 4.89
N PHE A 30 8.07 2.84 3.73
CA PHE A 30 6.98 1.88 3.49
C PHE A 30 7.17 0.60 4.30
N VAL A 31 8.39 0.10 4.41
CA VAL A 31 8.71 -1.04 5.29
C VAL A 31 8.36 -0.71 6.74
N SER A 32 8.75 0.47 7.24
CA SER A 32 8.45 0.92 8.60
C SER A 32 6.94 1.07 8.87
N LEU A 33 6.20 1.64 7.93
CA LEU A 33 4.73 1.78 8.01
C LEU A 33 4.05 0.41 8.06
N LEU A 34 4.40 -0.48 7.12
CA LEU A 34 3.82 -1.82 7.03
C LEU A 34 4.17 -2.65 8.27
N LYS A 35 5.39 -2.55 8.77
CA LYS A 35 5.81 -3.21 10.01
C LYS A 35 4.98 -2.72 11.19
N SER A 36 4.76 -1.41 11.30
CA SER A 36 3.91 -0.82 12.35
C SER A 36 2.47 -1.35 12.29
N MET A 37 1.88 -1.42 11.09
CA MET A 37 0.54 -2.00 10.88
C MET A 37 0.50 -3.49 11.24
N LYS A 38 1.54 -4.25 10.88
CA LYS A 38 1.68 -5.67 11.23
C LYS A 38 1.77 -5.91 12.73
N GLU A 39 2.61 -5.17 13.43
CA GLU A 39 2.78 -5.28 14.89
C GLU A 39 1.47 -5.00 15.66
N LYS A 40 0.57 -4.21 15.07
CA LYS A 40 -0.76 -3.93 15.62
C LYS A 40 -1.87 -4.86 15.12
N GLY A 41 -1.55 -5.82 14.24
CA GLY A 41 -2.53 -6.75 13.67
C GLY A 41 -3.51 -6.09 12.68
N LEU A 42 -3.10 -5.00 12.03
CA LEU A 42 -3.94 -4.16 11.17
C LEU A 42 -3.62 -4.29 9.67
N LEU A 43 -2.86 -5.31 9.25
CA LEU A 43 -2.56 -5.51 7.83
C LEU A 43 -3.81 -5.69 6.97
N ASN A 44 -4.90 -6.19 7.53
CA ASN A 44 -6.20 -6.33 6.86
C ASN A 44 -6.91 -5.00 6.57
N LYS A 45 -6.29 -3.86 6.92
CA LYS A 45 -6.79 -2.50 6.63
C LYS A 45 -5.88 -1.70 5.71
N VAL A 46 -4.86 -2.34 5.13
CA VAL A 46 -3.84 -1.67 4.31
C VAL A 46 -4.14 -1.82 2.82
N LEU A 47 -3.98 -0.74 2.05
CA LEU A 47 -3.89 -0.76 0.59
C LEU A 47 -2.54 -0.18 0.16
N LEU A 48 -2.02 -0.64 -0.97
CA LEU A 48 -0.75 -0.19 -1.53
C LEU A 48 -0.92 0.25 -2.99
N SER A 49 -0.26 1.33 -3.37
CA SER A 49 -0.15 1.77 -4.77
C SER A 49 1.07 2.67 -4.98
N HIS A 50 1.26 3.10 -6.22
CA HIS A 50 2.38 3.96 -6.65
C HIS A 50 1.97 5.42 -6.88
N ASP A 51 0.69 5.69 -7.18
CA ASP A 51 0.18 7.01 -7.57
C ASP A 51 1.09 7.65 -8.64
N SER A 52 1.30 6.90 -9.73
CA SER A 52 2.26 7.27 -10.77
C SER A 52 1.85 6.71 -12.12
N GLY A 53 2.61 7.04 -13.18
CA GLY A 53 2.41 6.48 -14.52
C GLY A 53 1.29 7.14 -15.34
N TRP A 54 0.79 8.31 -14.92
CA TRP A 54 -0.18 9.07 -15.71
C TRP A 54 0.46 9.78 -16.91
N PHE A 55 -0.33 9.98 -17.96
CA PHE A 55 0.03 10.75 -19.15
C PHE A 55 -0.24 12.25 -18.93
N ASP A 56 0.75 13.10 -19.17
CA ASP A 56 0.62 14.57 -19.09
C ASP A 56 0.37 15.17 -20.49
N PRO A 57 -0.88 15.53 -20.86
CA PRO A 57 -1.20 16.01 -22.21
C PRO A 57 -0.58 17.38 -22.54
N ALA A 58 -0.04 18.10 -21.55
CA ALA A 58 0.66 19.35 -21.80
C ALA A 58 2.11 19.12 -22.25
N LYS A 59 2.62 17.88 -22.22
CA LYS A 59 3.99 17.53 -22.60
C LYS A 59 4.02 16.66 -23.86
N PRO A 60 5.04 16.83 -24.73
CA PRO A 60 5.29 15.89 -25.81
C PRO A 60 5.39 14.45 -25.28
N GLU A 61 4.71 13.51 -25.96
CA GLU A 61 4.64 12.09 -25.58
C GLU A 61 4.18 11.81 -24.13
N GLY A 62 3.53 12.76 -23.47
CA GLY A 62 3.03 12.59 -22.11
C GLY A 62 4.05 12.84 -20.99
N GLY A 63 5.28 13.22 -21.32
CA GLY A 63 6.38 13.39 -20.36
C GLY A 63 7.03 12.07 -19.92
N ASP A 64 7.74 12.08 -18.79
CA ASP A 64 8.45 10.90 -18.28
C ASP A 64 7.49 9.87 -17.69
N PHE A 65 7.49 8.65 -18.24
CA PHE A 65 6.68 7.54 -17.75
C PHE A 65 7.33 6.84 -16.55
N LYS A 66 6.56 6.64 -15.48
CA LYS A 66 6.95 5.83 -14.31
C LYS A 66 6.23 4.48 -14.36
N GLY A 67 7.00 3.40 -14.36
CA GLY A 67 6.48 2.03 -14.41
C GLY A 67 5.91 1.52 -13.07
N PHE A 68 5.15 0.42 -13.14
CA PHE A 68 4.36 -0.12 -12.01
C PHE A 68 5.02 -1.30 -11.28
N MET A 69 6.23 -1.69 -11.68
CA MET A 69 6.87 -2.91 -11.16
C MET A 69 7.60 -2.72 -9.82
N LEU A 70 7.70 -1.49 -9.30
CA LEU A 70 8.52 -1.23 -8.10
C LEU A 70 8.03 -1.95 -6.84
N ILE A 71 6.71 -2.14 -6.67
CA ILE A 71 6.20 -2.88 -5.52
C ILE A 71 6.67 -4.34 -5.58
N GLU A 72 6.57 -4.96 -6.75
CA GLU A 72 6.99 -6.35 -6.97
C GLU A 72 8.50 -6.52 -6.87
N ASN A 73 9.26 -5.67 -7.55
CA ASN A 73 10.70 -5.84 -7.72
C ASN A 73 11.51 -5.32 -6.54
N LEU A 74 10.96 -4.41 -5.72
CA LEU A 74 11.70 -3.75 -4.64
C LEU A 74 11.03 -3.91 -3.28
N LEU A 75 9.74 -3.55 -3.15
CA LEU A 75 9.08 -3.56 -1.85
C LEU A 75 8.83 -4.97 -1.31
N ILE A 76 8.31 -5.89 -2.13
CA ILE A 76 8.00 -7.26 -1.68
C ILE A 76 9.26 -8.00 -1.20
N PRO A 77 10.40 -8.01 -1.93
CA PRO A 77 11.64 -8.60 -1.44
C PRO A 77 12.07 -8.03 -0.09
N GLU A 78 12.08 -6.69 0.06
CA GLU A 78 12.50 -6.03 1.30
C GLU A 78 11.57 -6.38 2.48
N LEU A 79 10.26 -6.48 2.26
CA LEU A 79 9.33 -6.90 3.29
C LEU A 79 9.59 -8.34 3.74
N LYS A 80 9.94 -9.24 2.81
CA LYS A 80 10.26 -10.64 3.14
C LYS A 80 11.52 -10.73 4.01
N GLU A 81 12.56 -9.96 3.70
CA GLU A 81 13.76 -9.85 4.54
C GLU A 81 13.43 -9.30 5.95
N ASN A 82 12.40 -8.45 6.04
CA ASN A 82 11.88 -7.93 7.31
C ASN A 82 10.80 -8.83 7.97
N GLY A 83 10.75 -10.11 7.59
CA GLY A 83 9.95 -11.14 8.25
C GLY A 83 8.47 -11.15 7.86
N PHE A 84 8.08 -10.51 6.75
CA PHE A 84 6.73 -10.68 6.18
C PHE A 84 6.61 -12.05 5.50
N THR A 85 5.54 -12.77 5.84
CA THR A 85 5.22 -14.04 5.18
C THR A 85 4.50 -13.79 3.85
N GLN A 86 4.42 -14.82 3.01
CA GLN A 86 3.62 -14.74 1.79
C GLN A 86 2.16 -14.39 2.10
N ASP A 87 1.58 -14.96 3.16
CA ASP A 87 0.22 -14.62 3.61
C ASP A 87 0.07 -13.13 3.97
N ASN A 88 1.11 -12.48 4.51
CA ASN A 88 1.08 -11.05 4.76
C ASN A 88 1.04 -10.25 3.45
N ILE A 89 1.82 -10.68 2.46
CA ILE A 89 1.84 -10.04 1.13
C ILE A 89 0.51 -10.24 0.42
N ASP A 90 -0.02 -11.46 0.43
CA ASP A 90 -1.32 -11.80 -0.18
C ASP A 90 -2.47 -11.07 0.52
N GLN A 91 -2.39 -10.89 1.85
CA GLN A 91 -3.36 -10.06 2.56
C GLN A 91 -3.43 -8.65 1.95
N ILE A 92 -2.28 -8.01 1.73
CA ILE A 92 -2.21 -6.62 1.29
C ILE A 92 -2.53 -6.48 -0.21
N LEU A 93 -2.04 -7.38 -1.06
CA LEU A 93 -2.09 -7.22 -2.51
C LEU A 93 -3.22 -8.01 -3.19
N ILE A 94 -3.84 -8.97 -2.50
CA ILE A 94 -4.90 -9.82 -3.06
C ILE A 94 -6.17 -9.68 -2.22
N ASN A 95 -6.11 -10.01 -0.94
CA ASN A 95 -7.32 -10.12 -0.10
C ASN A 95 -7.92 -8.74 0.17
N ASN A 96 -7.11 -7.75 0.53
CA ASN A 96 -7.56 -6.40 0.84
C ASN A 96 -8.21 -5.70 -0.36
N PRO A 97 -7.58 -5.63 -1.56
CA PRO A 97 -8.24 -5.11 -2.76
C PRO A 97 -9.53 -5.86 -3.09
N THR A 98 -9.53 -7.19 -2.97
CA THR A 98 -10.74 -7.98 -3.18
C THR A 98 -11.84 -7.55 -2.22
N GLU A 99 -11.56 -7.41 -0.92
CA GLU A 99 -12.56 -7.04 0.08
C GLU A 99 -13.10 -5.62 -0.12
N VAL A 100 -12.21 -4.64 -0.32
CA VAL A 100 -12.60 -3.22 -0.36
C VAL A 100 -13.37 -2.85 -1.63
N PHE A 101 -13.03 -3.47 -2.77
CA PHE A 101 -13.67 -3.17 -4.06
C PHE A 101 -14.84 -4.11 -4.39
N THR A 102 -15.06 -5.19 -3.61
CA THR A 102 -16.26 -6.01 -3.76
C THR A 102 -17.51 -5.21 -3.42
N VAL A 103 -18.42 -5.08 -4.38
CA VAL A 103 -19.74 -4.46 -4.17
C VAL A 103 -20.57 -5.34 -3.22
N LYS A 104 -20.97 -4.78 -2.08
CA LYS A 104 -21.81 -5.45 -1.08
C LYS A 104 -22.98 -4.55 -0.72
N VAL A 105 -24.18 -5.12 -0.63
CA VAL A 105 -25.35 -4.43 -0.06
C VAL A 105 -25.15 -4.32 1.44
N ARG A 106 -25.02 -3.09 1.96
CA ARG A 106 -25.08 -2.85 3.41
C ARG A 106 -26.55 -2.88 3.83
N LYS A 107 -26.94 -3.93 4.55
CA LYS A 107 -28.22 -3.95 5.26
C LYS A 107 -28.06 -3.10 6.51
N ILE A 108 -28.93 -2.10 6.65
CA ILE A 108 -29.07 -1.25 7.83
C ILE A 108 -30.06 -1.91 8.77
#